data_AF-A0A416Y036-F1
#
_entry.id   AF-A0A416Y036-F1
#
_cell.length_a   1.000
_cell.length_b   1.000
_cell.length_c   1.000
_cell.angle_alpha   90.00
_cell.angle_beta   90.00
_cell.angle_gamma   90.00
#
_symmetry.space_group_name_H-M   'P 1'
#
loop_
_entity.id
_entity.type
_entity.pdbx_description
1 polymer ?
#
loop_
_entity_poly.entity_id
_entity_poly.type
_entity_poly.pdbx_seq_one_letter_code
_entity_poly.pdbx_strand_id
1 'polypeptide(L)'
;MQSANDLKQLLFSINHKSYPAYKSTRGAYQFPRYTLSIDHVQGDPFAAPSRVSVHVNGRTAAFPASLYDTYEKRVALQDYLLRQFARAIAPYSFRAKGSGKSGLLGISRCGQEILERTACVLNPSDGSLIVNMEIGFPANGRTIASQELIRILFDFLPGCVEKSLFYRALDPKACANVAYLCEDQQAIRSALKEKGLTAFMNRSPSSRQLKKY
;
A
#
# COMPACT_ATOMS: atom_id res chain seq x y z
N MET A 1 -16.96 16.28 -3.41
CA MET A 1 -16.28 14.98 -3.53
C MET A 1 -17.08 14.12 -4.50
N GLN A 2 -16.46 13.58 -5.54
CA GLN A 2 -17.16 12.77 -6.55
C GLN A 2 -17.40 11.35 -6.02
N SER A 3 -18.42 10.66 -6.50
CA SER A 3 -18.69 9.28 -6.12
C SER A 3 -17.87 8.29 -6.97
N ALA A 4 -17.70 7.07 -6.47
CA ALA A 4 -17.14 5.99 -7.29
C ALA A 4 -17.98 5.73 -8.56
N ASN A 5 -19.30 5.94 -8.52
CA ASN A 5 -20.14 5.79 -9.70
C ASN A 5 -19.86 6.88 -10.75
N ASP A 6 -19.58 8.12 -10.34
CA ASP A 6 -19.21 9.20 -11.26
C ASP A 6 -17.93 8.86 -12.01
N LEU A 7 -16.92 8.32 -11.32
CA LEU A 7 -15.70 7.80 -11.96
C LEU A 7 -16.04 6.69 -12.96
N LYS A 8 -16.91 5.75 -12.58
CA LYS A 8 -17.28 4.63 -13.45
C LYS A 8 -17.97 5.10 -14.73
N GLN A 9 -18.90 6.05 -14.62
CA GLN A 9 -19.58 6.65 -15.77
C GLN A 9 -18.62 7.45 -16.64
N LEU A 10 -17.69 8.20 -16.03
CA LEU A 10 -16.65 8.90 -16.76
C LEU A 10 -15.79 7.92 -17.57
N LEU A 11 -15.34 6.84 -16.94
CA LEU A 11 -14.55 5.78 -17.59
C LEU A 11 -15.29 5.14 -18.77
N PHE A 12 -16.59 4.87 -18.64
CA PHE A 12 -17.40 4.39 -19.77
C PHE A 12 -17.46 5.42 -20.91
N SER A 13 -17.67 6.70 -20.59
CA SER A 13 -17.81 7.76 -21.61
C SER A 13 -16.51 8.09 -22.36
N ILE A 14 -15.35 7.75 -21.80
CA ILE A 14 -14.04 7.93 -22.45
C ILE A 14 -13.48 6.65 -23.07
N ASN A 15 -14.22 5.54 -23.00
CA ASN A 15 -13.78 4.29 -23.61
C ASN A 15 -13.55 4.48 -25.11
N HIS A 16 -12.50 3.86 -25.65
CA HIS A 16 -12.09 3.99 -27.05
C HIS A 16 -11.74 5.40 -27.53
N LYS A 17 -11.68 6.41 -26.65
CA LYS A 17 -11.14 7.74 -27.00
C LYS A 17 -9.62 7.74 -26.99
N SER A 18 -9.03 8.85 -27.44
CA SER A 18 -7.58 9.06 -27.38
C SER A 18 -7.09 9.06 -25.93
N TYR A 19 -5.90 8.51 -25.70
CA TYR A 19 -5.30 8.37 -24.38
C TYR A 19 -5.31 9.63 -23.49
N PRO A 20 -5.07 10.86 -24.02
CA PRO A 20 -5.11 12.07 -23.20
C PRO A 20 -6.45 12.33 -22.50
N ALA A 21 -7.55 11.72 -22.96
CA ALA A 21 -8.85 11.84 -22.30
C ALA A 21 -8.84 11.30 -20.86
N TYR A 22 -7.92 10.39 -20.49
CA TYR A 22 -7.75 9.97 -19.10
C TYR A 22 -7.42 11.14 -18.15
N LYS A 23 -6.86 12.26 -18.62
CA LYS A 23 -6.58 13.43 -17.76
C LYS A 23 -7.84 13.96 -17.06
N SER A 24 -9.02 13.72 -17.64
CA SER A 24 -10.31 14.06 -17.03
C SER A 24 -10.63 13.25 -15.77
N THR A 25 -10.00 12.09 -15.55
CA THR A 25 -10.20 11.25 -14.36
C THR A 25 -9.38 11.72 -13.15
N ARG A 26 -8.66 12.84 -13.25
CA ARG A 26 -7.91 13.39 -12.12
C ARG A 26 -8.89 13.92 -11.08
N GLY A 27 -8.72 13.49 -9.82
CA GLY A 27 -9.61 13.89 -8.74
C GLY A 27 -9.72 12.85 -7.64
N ALA A 28 -10.57 13.13 -6.65
CA ALA A 28 -10.84 12.27 -5.52
C ALA A 28 -12.27 11.72 -5.56
N TYR A 29 -12.37 10.40 -5.41
CA TYR A 29 -13.59 9.61 -5.58
C TYR A 29 -13.88 8.79 -4.33
N GLN A 30 -15.07 8.98 -3.76
CA GLN A 30 -15.50 8.25 -2.57
C GLN A 30 -15.93 6.83 -2.94
N PHE A 31 -15.19 5.84 -2.45
CA PHE A 31 -15.59 4.44 -2.39
C PHE A 31 -16.23 4.14 -1.03
N PRO A 32 -16.94 3.02 -0.83
CA PRO A 32 -17.70 2.79 0.41
C PRO A 32 -16.90 2.91 1.72
N ARG A 33 -15.61 2.55 1.71
CA ARG A 33 -14.76 2.53 2.93
C ARG A 33 -13.48 3.35 2.83
N TYR A 34 -13.21 3.97 1.69
CA TYR A 34 -11.99 4.72 1.43
C TYR A 34 -12.22 5.75 0.32
N THR A 35 -11.30 6.68 0.17
CA THR A 35 -11.27 7.62 -0.95
C THR A 35 -10.13 7.23 -1.87
N LEU A 36 -10.44 7.07 -3.16
CA LEU A 36 -9.44 6.89 -4.22
C LEU A 36 -9.10 8.26 -4.78
N SER A 37 -7.84 8.67 -4.74
CA SER A 37 -7.36 9.87 -5.41
C SER A 37 -6.51 9.49 -6.61
N ILE A 38 -6.81 10.06 -7.78
CA ILE A 38 -5.98 9.98 -8.98
C ILE A 38 -5.19 11.28 -9.04
N ASP A 39 -3.94 11.22 -8.58
CA ASP A 39 -3.11 12.41 -8.32
C ASP A 39 -2.41 12.90 -9.59
N HIS A 40 -1.95 11.95 -10.41
CA HIS A 40 -1.32 12.22 -11.69
C HIS A 40 -1.68 11.15 -12.71
N VAL A 41 -2.08 11.57 -13.90
CA VAL A 41 -2.38 10.67 -15.03
C VAL A 41 -1.21 10.71 -15.99
N GLN A 42 -0.67 9.53 -16.31
CA GLN A 42 0.43 9.38 -17.27
C GLN A 42 0.07 9.97 -18.65
N GLY A 43 1.05 10.57 -19.33
CA GLY A 43 0.82 11.26 -20.61
C GLY A 43 0.51 10.34 -21.79
N ASP A 44 1.03 9.10 -21.73
CA ASP A 44 0.85 8.06 -22.72
C ASP A 44 0.95 6.65 -22.06
N PRO A 45 0.55 5.56 -22.76
CA PRO A 45 0.57 4.20 -22.22
C PRO A 45 1.95 3.65 -21.85
N PHE A 46 3.04 4.24 -22.37
CA PHE A 46 4.43 3.79 -22.21
C PHE A 46 5.21 4.64 -21.19
N ALA A 47 4.68 5.81 -20.81
CA ALA A 47 5.24 6.70 -19.80
C ALA A 47 5.35 6.07 -18.39
N ALA A 48 5.88 6.83 -17.43
CA ALA A 48 5.76 6.47 -16.01
C ALA A 48 4.26 6.30 -15.64
N PRO A 49 3.88 5.25 -14.90
CA PRO A 49 2.48 4.99 -14.58
C PRO A 49 1.78 6.14 -13.85
N SER A 50 0.45 6.16 -13.91
CA SER A 50 -0.36 7.12 -13.16
C SER A 50 -0.16 6.95 -11.65
N ARG A 51 -0.07 8.05 -10.91
CA ARG A 51 0.02 8.07 -9.45
C ARG A 51 -1.37 8.13 -8.85
N VAL A 52 -1.63 7.21 -7.94
CA VAL A 52 -2.93 7.02 -7.29
C VAL A 52 -2.70 6.81 -5.80
N SER A 53 -3.59 7.34 -4.98
CA SER A 53 -3.54 7.16 -3.53
C SER A 53 -4.87 6.66 -2.97
N VAL A 54 -4.79 5.80 -1.97
CA VAL A 54 -5.92 5.28 -1.21
C VAL A 54 -5.89 5.92 0.16
N HIS A 55 -6.97 6.60 0.52
CA HIS A 55 -7.13 7.32 1.78
C HIS A 55 -8.19 6.61 2.63
N VAL A 56 -7.80 6.17 3.81
CA VAL A 56 -8.67 5.50 4.77
C VAL A 56 -8.73 6.34 6.03
N ASN A 57 -9.93 6.71 6.48
CA ASN A 57 -10.07 7.41 7.75
C ASN A 57 -9.76 6.45 8.92
N GLY A 58 -9.27 6.98 10.04
CA GLY A 58 -8.81 6.13 11.13
C GLY A 58 -9.92 5.35 11.85
N ARG A 59 -11.14 5.88 11.88
CA ARG A 59 -12.30 5.15 12.43
C ARG A 59 -12.60 3.88 11.63
N THR A 60 -12.48 3.94 10.32
CA THR A 60 -12.67 2.78 9.43
C THR A 60 -11.46 1.85 9.48
N ALA A 61 -10.23 2.39 9.51
CA ALA A 61 -8.99 1.62 9.64
C ALA A 61 -8.97 0.79 10.94
N ALA A 62 -9.43 1.41 12.03
CA ALA A 62 -9.64 0.82 13.34
C ALA A 62 -8.40 0.16 13.96
N PHE A 63 -7.19 0.65 13.63
CA PHE A 63 -5.97 0.21 14.31
C PHE A 63 -5.96 0.71 15.76
N PRO A 64 -5.64 -0.14 16.74
CA PRO A 64 -5.42 0.30 18.12
C PRO A 64 -4.28 1.31 18.22
N ALA A 65 -4.48 2.39 18.98
CA ALA A 65 -3.46 3.43 19.19
C ALA A 65 -2.14 2.88 19.74
N SER A 66 -2.17 1.81 20.53
CA SER A 66 -0.97 1.13 21.05
C SER A 66 -0.03 0.58 19.97
N LEU A 67 -0.49 0.48 18.72
CA LEU A 67 0.34 0.06 17.58
C LEU A 67 1.06 1.23 16.91
N TYR A 68 0.78 2.49 17.28
CA TYR A 68 1.34 3.67 16.62
C TYR A 68 1.48 4.92 17.53
N ASP A 69 1.40 4.73 18.84
CA ASP A 69 1.61 5.72 19.91
C ASP A 69 3.06 6.22 20.00
N THR A 70 4.03 5.44 19.50
CA THR A 70 5.42 5.89 19.33
C THR A 70 5.80 6.00 17.86
N TYR A 71 6.83 6.80 17.56
CA TYR A 71 7.34 6.99 16.20
C TYR A 71 7.71 5.65 15.57
N GLU A 72 8.45 4.81 16.30
CA GLU A 72 8.99 3.56 15.79
C GLU A 72 7.89 2.51 15.58
N LYS A 73 6.92 2.41 16.50
CA LYS A 73 5.75 1.54 16.33
C LYS A 73 4.92 1.95 15.12
N ARG A 74 4.71 3.26 14.94
CA ARG A 74 4.03 3.81 13.76
C ARG A 74 4.76 3.43 12.47
N VAL A 75 6.08 3.61 12.41
CA VAL A 75 6.87 3.24 11.23
C VAL A 75 6.80 1.73 10.96
N ALA A 76 6.89 0.91 12.00
CA ALA A 76 6.79 -0.55 11.89
C ALA A 76 5.40 -1.00 11.38
N LEU A 77 4.33 -0.38 11.89
CA LEU A 77 2.97 -0.62 11.41
C LEU A 77 2.82 -0.19 9.95
N GLN A 78 3.27 1.00 9.57
CA GLN A 78 3.24 1.49 8.18
C GLN A 78 3.95 0.51 7.22
N ASP A 79 5.14 0.02 7.59
CA ASP A 79 5.90 -0.95 6.81
C ASP A 79 5.15 -2.29 6.68
N TYR A 80 4.56 -2.78 7.79
CA TYR A 80 3.74 -3.98 7.77
C TYR A 80 2.54 -3.86 6.85
N LEU A 81 1.76 -2.77 6.95
CA LEU A 81 0.60 -2.53 6.10
C LEU A 81 0.99 -2.43 4.63
N LEU A 82 2.11 -1.78 4.34
CA LEU A 82 2.64 -1.67 2.98
C LEU A 82 2.99 -3.05 2.39
N ARG A 83 3.59 -3.95 3.19
CA ARG A 83 3.85 -5.34 2.77
C ARG A 83 2.57 -6.13 2.54
N GLN A 84 1.57 -5.96 3.41
CA GLN A 84 0.28 -6.65 3.27
C GLN A 84 -0.45 -6.17 2.01
N PHE A 85 -0.46 -4.86 1.75
CA PHE A 85 -1.05 -4.30 0.53
C PHE A 85 -0.29 -4.76 -0.72
N ALA A 86 1.05 -4.74 -0.71
CA ALA A 86 1.87 -5.25 -1.81
C ALA A 86 1.58 -6.72 -2.13
N ARG A 87 1.44 -7.57 -1.10
CA ARG A 87 1.03 -8.98 -1.25
C ARG A 87 -0.38 -9.11 -1.82
N ALA A 88 -1.31 -8.24 -1.42
CA ALA A 88 -2.68 -8.27 -1.90
C ALA A 88 -2.80 -7.88 -3.39
N ILE A 89 -2.02 -6.89 -3.86
CA ILE A 89 -2.05 -6.45 -5.26
C ILE A 89 -1.23 -7.33 -6.20
N ALA A 90 -0.19 -8.01 -5.70
CA ALA A 90 0.75 -8.79 -6.52
C ALA A 90 0.08 -9.80 -7.46
N PRO A 91 -0.96 -10.56 -7.04
CA PRO A 91 -1.64 -11.48 -7.93
C PRO A 91 -2.29 -10.79 -9.14
N TYR A 92 -2.69 -9.52 -9.03
CA TYR A 92 -3.46 -8.80 -10.05
C TYR A 92 -2.61 -7.95 -11.00
N SER A 93 -1.34 -7.71 -10.66
CA SER A 93 -0.43 -6.94 -11.50
C SER A 93 -0.25 -7.65 -12.86
N PHE A 94 -0.36 -6.89 -13.95
CA PHE A 94 -0.32 -7.39 -15.34
C PHE A 94 -1.43 -8.39 -15.73
N ARG A 95 -2.48 -8.57 -14.92
CA ARG A 95 -3.66 -9.35 -15.36
C ARG A 95 -4.52 -8.62 -16.39
N ALA A 96 -4.45 -7.29 -16.41
CA ALA A 96 -5.16 -6.47 -17.38
C ALA A 96 -4.40 -6.48 -18.72
N LYS A 97 -5.11 -6.77 -19.81
CA LYS A 97 -4.52 -6.78 -21.16
C LYS A 97 -4.35 -5.36 -21.67
N GLY A 98 -3.28 -5.09 -22.42
CA GLY A 98 -3.07 -3.81 -23.09
C GLY A 98 -1.63 -3.58 -23.53
N SER A 99 -1.36 -2.39 -24.06
CA SER A 99 -0.04 -1.95 -24.53
C SER A 99 0.77 -1.25 -23.43
N GLY A 100 2.10 -1.28 -23.54
CA GLY A 100 2.98 -0.55 -22.61
C GLY A 100 2.88 -1.07 -21.18
N LYS A 101 2.62 -0.17 -20.23
CA LYS A 101 2.50 -0.51 -18.79
C LYS A 101 1.07 -0.82 -18.37
N SER A 102 0.17 -1.09 -19.32
CA SER A 102 -1.24 -1.40 -19.03
C SER A 102 -1.39 -2.48 -17.98
N GLY A 103 -2.23 -2.21 -16.96
CA GLY A 103 -2.51 -3.18 -15.90
C GLY A 103 -1.39 -3.38 -14.88
N LEU A 104 -0.31 -2.59 -14.96
CA LEU A 104 0.72 -2.56 -13.92
C LEU A 104 0.10 -2.02 -12.63
N LEU A 105 0.26 -2.79 -11.55
CA LEU A 105 0.01 -2.34 -10.18
C LEU A 105 1.35 -2.28 -9.46
N GLY A 106 1.82 -1.06 -9.23
CA GLY A 106 3.12 -0.75 -8.64
C GLY A 106 2.96 -0.18 -7.25
N ILE A 107 3.82 -0.58 -6.34
CA ILE A 107 3.95 0.04 -5.02
C ILE A 107 5.41 -0.02 -4.57
N SER A 108 5.82 0.92 -3.72
CA SER A 108 7.15 0.87 -3.11
C SER A 108 7.34 -0.44 -2.36
N ARG A 109 8.42 -1.15 -2.67
CA ARG A 109 8.72 -2.47 -2.07
C ARG A 109 9.58 -2.28 -0.82
N CYS A 110 9.16 -2.91 0.27
CA CYS A 110 9.96 -2.96 1.49
C CYS A 110 11.08 -4.00 1.37
N GLY A 111 12.31 -3.62 1.72
CA GLY A 111 13.44 -4.54 1.89
C GLY A 111 13.33 -5.34 3.21
N GLN A 112 14.44 -5.87 3.71
CA GLN A 112 14.47 -6.45 5.06
C GLN A 112 14.35 -5.36 6.15
N GLU A 113 14.75 -4.14 5.82
CA GLU A 113 14.73 -2.99 6.72
C GLU A 113 13.33 -2.37 6.83
N ILE A 114 12.97 -2.03 8.07
CA ILE A 114 11.80 -1.21 8.40
C ILE A 114 12.23 0.26 8.31
N LEU A 115 11.70 0.98 7.32
CA LEU A 115 11.98 2.39 7.06
C LEU A 115 10.68 3.16 6.90
N GLU A 116 10.68 4.42 7.33
CA GLU A 116 9.59 5.34 7.04
C GLU A 116 9.57 5.65 5.53
N ARG A 117 8.39 5.54 4.92
CA ARG A 117 8.21 5.71 3.47
C ARG A 117 6.95 6.50 3.20
N THR A 118 7.00 7.37 2.20
CA THR A 118 5.81 8.08 1.71
C THR A 118 4.77 7.12 1.11
N ALA A 119 5.14 5.89 0.76
CA ALA A 119 4.23 4.89 0.23
C ALA A 119 3.11 4.46 1.19
N CYS A 120 3.30 4.63 2.50
CA CYS A 120 2.32 4.32 3.53
C CYS A 120 2.49 5.29 4.70
N VAL A 121 1.55 6.22 4.87
CA VAL A 121 1.59 7.26 5.91
C VAL A 121 0.40 7.07 6.83
N LEU A 122 0.67 6.90 8.12
CA LEU A 122 -0.32 6.85 9.18
C LEU A 122 -0.25 8.15 9.98
N ASN A 123 -1.39 8.78 10.19
CA ASN A 123 -1.51 9.96 11.04
C ASN A 123 -1.70 9.54 12.51
N PRO A 124 -0.76 9.87 13.42
CA PRO A 124 -0.86 9.46 14.81
C PRO A 124 -2.01 10.11 15.58
N SER A 125 -2.56 11.26 15.12
CA SER A 125 -3.62 11.95 15.86
C SER A 125 -4.99 11.29 15.74
N ASP A 126 -5.27 10.66 14.59
CA ASP A 126 -6.59 10.09 14.30
C ASP A 126 -6.56 8.66 13.74
N GLY A 127 -5.38 8.10 13.46
CA GLY A 127 -5.19 6.77 12.89
C GLY A 127 -5.52 6.69 11.39
N SER A 128 -5.71 7.81 10.70
CA SER A 128 -5.94 7.82 9.25
C SER A 128 -4.71 7.35 8.47
N LEU A 129 -4.94 6.73 7.33
CA LEU A 129 -3.92 6.06 6.52
C LEU A 129 -3.99 6.53 5.07
N ILE A 130 -2.83 6.80 4.48
CA ILE A 130 -2.67 7.07 3.06
C ILE A 130 -1.69 6.04 2.48
N VAL A 131 -2.11 5.32 1.46
CA VAL A 131 -1.25 4.41 0.69
C VAL A 131 -1.08 4.96 -0.72
N ASN A 132 0.17 5.22 -1.11
CA ASN A 132 0.52 5.73 -2.44
C ASN A 132 0.96 4.57 -3.33
N MET A 133 0.39 4.52 -4.53
CA MET A 133 0.64 3.47 -5.51
C MET A 133 0.66 4.00 -6.94
N GLU A 134 1.09 3.14 -7.85
CA GLU A 134 1.17 3.41 -9.27
C GLU A 134 0.26 2.44 -10.02
N ILE A 135 -0.54 2.97 -10.95
CA ILE A 135 -1.42 2.17 -11.82
C ILE A 135 -1.14 2.54 -13.26
N GLY A 136 -0.73 1.55 -14.05
CA GLY A 136 -0.61 1.72 -15.50
C GLY A 136 -1.98 1.72 -16.16
N PHE A 137 -2.44 2.88 -16.61
CA PHE A 137 -3.78 3.03 -17.16
C PHE A 137 -3.89 2.28 -18.50
N PRO A 138 -4.83 1.32 -18.64
CA PRO A 138 -4.89 0.44 -19.80
C PRO A 138 -5.21 1.14 -21.12
N ALA A 139 -4.57 0.67 -22.19
CA ALA A 139 -4.80 1.12 -23.56
C ALA A 139 -4.53 0.02 -24.60
N ASN A 140 -5.15 0.16 -25.77
CA ASN A 140 -4.85 -0.58 -26.99
C ASN A 140 -4.17 0.36 -27.98
N GLY A 141 -2.84 0.28 -28.12
CA GLY A 141 -2.08 1.34 -28.78
C GLY A 141 -2.24 2.65 -28.02
N ARG A 142 -2.73 3.72 -28.67
CA ARG A 142 -3.02 5.03 -28.04
C ARG A 142 -4.50 5.25 -27.72
N THR A 143 -5.29 4.19 -27.75
CA THR A 143 -6.73 4.23 -27.52
C THR A 143 -7.05 3.68 -26.14
N ILE A 144 -7.90 4.39 -25.39
CA ILE A 144 -8.30 4.02 -24.03
C ILE A 144 -8.98 2.65 -24.00
N ALA A 145 -8.56 1.79 -23.08
CA ALA A 145 -9.21 0.52 -22.74
C ALA A 145 -9.82 0.60 -21.34
N SER A 146 -10.86 1.41 -21.16
CA SER A 146 -11.33 1.78 -19.82
C SER A 146 -11.99 0.63 -19.06
N GLN A 147 -12.51 -0.38 -19.78
CA GLN A 147 -13.07 -1.60 -19.19
C GLN A 147 -12.07 -2.30 -18.25
N GLU A 148 -10.79 -2.34 -18.65
CA GLU A 148 -9.73 -2.93 -17.84
C GLU A 148 -9.40 -2.06 -16.62
N LEU A 149 -9.45 -0.73 -16.74
CA LEU A 149 -9.27 0.16 -15.59
C LEU A 149 -10.42 0.03 -14.59
N ILE A 150 -11.66 -0.10 -15.09
CA ILE A 150 -12.83 -0.36 -14.26
C ILE A 150 -12.63 -1.67 -13.48
N ARG A 151 -12.20 -2.74 -14.15
CA ARG A 151 -11.91 -4.01 -13.48
C ARG A 151 -10.87 -3.86 -12.36
N ILE A 152 -9.79 -3.13 -12.62
CA ILE A 152 -8.75 -2.85 -11.61
C ILE A 152 -9.34 -2.09 -10.42
N LEU A 153 -10.02 -0.97 -10.66
CA LEU A 153 -10.45 -0.05 -9.60
C LEU A 153 -11.69 -0.51 -8.84
N PHE A 154 -12.59 -1.27 -9.47
CA PHE A 154 -13.88 -1.66 -8.90
C PHE A 154 -13.97 -3.12 -8.50
N ASP A 155 -13.19 -4.02 -9.12
CA ASP A 155 -13.26 -5.45 -8.80
C ASP A 155 -12.06 -5.90 -7.96
N PHE A 156 -10.85 -5.42 -8.29
CA PHE A 156 -9.61 -5.90 -7.64
C PHE A 156 -9.19 -5.03 -6.44
N LEU A 157 -9.07 -3.72 -6.65
CA LEU A 157 -8.56 -2.79 -5.65
C LEU A 157 -9.39 -2.80 -4.34
N PRO A 158 -10.73 -2.83 -4.35
CA PRO A 158 -11.51 -2.83 -3.12
C PRO A 158 -11.22 -4.05 -2.25
N GLY A 159 -11.01 -5.22 -2.86
CA GLY A 159 -10.63 -6.44 -2.16
C GLY A 159 -9.21 -6.39 -1.59
N CYS A 160 -8.29 -5.69 -2.26
CA CYS A 160 -6.92 -5.48 -1.77
C CYS A 160 -6.92 -4.55 -0.56
N VAL A 161 -7.62 -3.41 -0.64
CA VAL A 161 -7.80 -2.46 0.47
C VAL A 161 -8.42 -3.18 1.67
N GLU A 162 -9.49 -3.97 1.44
CA GLU A 162 -10.19 -4.69 2.49
C GLU A 162 -9.27 -5.61 3.30
N LYS A 163 -8.44 -6.40 2.60
CA LYS A 163 -7.61 -7.43 3.23
C LYS A 163 -6.35 -6.90 3.91
N SER A 164 -5.98 -5.64 3.68
CA SER A 164 -4.67 -5.13 4.07
C SER A 164 -4.68 -3.83 4.88
N LEU A 165 -5.72 -2.99 4.75
CA LEU A 165 -5.72 -1.65 5.35
C LEU A 165 -6.76 -1.49 6.48
N PHE A 166 -7.45 -2.56 6.87
CA PHE A 166 -8.38 -2.56 8.00
C PHE A 166 -7.93 -3.56 9.05
N TYR A 167 -7.86 -3.13 10.32
CA TYR A 167 -7.40 -3.94 11.42
C TYR A 167 -8.19 -5.26 11.55
N ARG A 168 -9.52 -5.20 11.40
CA ARG A 168 -10.41 -6.38 11.47
C ARG A 168 -10.12 -7.49 10.45
N ALA A 169 -9.41 -7.17 9.36
CA ALA A 169 -9.07 -8.12 8.31
C ALA A 169 -7.66 -8.71 8.46
N LEU A 170 -6.88 -8.19 9.41
CA LEU A 170 -5.50 -8.61 9.68
C LEU A 170 -5.44 -9.54 10.89
N ASP A 171 -4.38 -10.34 10.98
CA ASP A 171 -4.12 -11.16 12.16
C ASP A 171 -3.69 -10.25 13.34
N PRO A 172 -4.49 -10.15 14.42
CA PRO A 172 -4.14 -9.31 15.56
C PRO A 172 -2.81 -9.70 16.20
N LYS A 173 -2.43 -10.99 16.17
CA LYS A 173 -1.15 -11.47 16.72
C LYS A 173 0.01 -10.98 15.88
N ALA A 174 -0.12 -11.01 14.56
CA ALA A 174 0.88 -10.46 13.65
C ALA A 174 1.07 -8.95 13.88
N CYS A 175 -0.02 -8.19 14.02
CA CYS A 175 0.04 -6.76 14.34
C CYS A 175 0.71 -6.48 15.70
N ALA A 176 0.36 -7.23 16.74
CA ALA A 176 0.98 -7.10 18.06
C ALA A 176 2.49 -7.44 18.02
N ASN A 177 2.87 -8.47 17.27
CA ASN A 177 4.27 -8.85 17.09
C ASN A 177 5.10 -7.77 16.41
N VAL A 178 4.51 -6.98 15.49
CA VAL A 178 5.21 -5.84 14.86
C VAL A 178 5.59 -4.79 15.91
N ALA A 179 4.67 -4.44 16.81
CA ALA A 179 4.93 -3.51 17.91
C ALA A 179 5.96 -4.09 18.90
N TYR A 180 5.78 -5.35 19.31
CA TYR A 180 6.68 -6.02 20.24
C TYR A 180 8.13 -6.08 19.72
N LEU A 181 8.34 -6.51 18.47
CA LEU A 181 9.68 -6.59 17.87
C LEU A 181 10.32 -5.21 17.72
N CYS A 182 9.52 -4.18 17.51
CA CYS A 182 10.00 -2.80 17.46
C CYS A 182 10.49 -2.34 18.84
N GLU A 183 9.69 -2.54 19.88
CA GLU A 183 10.03 -2.20 21.27
C GLU A 183 11.26 -2.97 21.77
N ASP A 184 11.37 -4.27 21.45
CA ASP A 184 12.52 -5.10 21.81
C ASP A 184 13.83 -4.60 21.16
N GLN A 185 13.78 -4.26 19.87
CA GLN A 185 14.93 -3.67 19.18
C GLN A 185 15.34 -2.31 19.76
N GLN A 186 14.37 -1.48 20.18
CA GLN A 186 14.66 -0.22 20.85
C GLN A 186 15.31 -0.44 22.22
N ALA A 187 14.76 -1.36 23.02
CA ALA A 187 15.30 -1.69 24.33
C ALA A 187 16.75 -2.18 24.25
N ILE A 188 17.07 -3.04 23.28
CA ILE A 188 18.43 -3.51 23.03
C ILE A 188 19.36 -2.36 22.65
N ARG A 189 18.95 -1.46 21.76
CA ARG A 189 19.76 -0.29 21.34
C ARG A 189 20.03 0.66 22.51
N SER A 190 19.04 0.89 23.37
CA SER A 190 19.20 1.71 24.57
C SER A 190 20.16 1.06 25.57
N ALA A 191 20.00 -0.24 25.84
CA ALA A 191 20.86 -0.99 26.75
C ALA A 191 22.32 -1.06 26.27
N LEU A 192 22.56 -1.14 24.95
CA LEU A 192 23.91 -1.05 24.38
C LEU A 192 24.59 0.27 24.74
N LYS A 193 23.88 1.39 24.56
CA LYS A 193 24.39 2.73 24.89
C LYS A 193 24.72 2.86 26.37
N GLU A 194 23.82 2.40 27.24
CA GLU A 194 24.02 2.43 28.70
C GLU A 194 25.21 1.59 29.16
N LYS A 195 25.47 0.47 28.49
CA LYS A 195 26.56 -0.46 28.83
C LYS A 195 27.87 -0.11 28.12
N GLY A 196 27.94 0.97 27.34
CA GLY A 196 29.13 1.32 26.55
C GLY A 196 29.48 0.28 25.48
N LEU A 197 28.49 -0.48 25.00
CA LEU A 197 28.65 -1.52 23.98
C LEU A 197 28.26 -0.96 22.61
N THR A 198 28.97 -1.39 21.56
CA THR A 198 28.76 -0.90 20.18
C THR A 198 27.87 -1.80 19.33
N ALA A 199 27.72 -3.08 19.69
CA ALA A 199 26.93 -4.04 18.94
C ALA A 199 26.38 -5.16 19.84
N PHE A 200 25.20 -5.67 19.47
CA PHE A 200 24.60 -6.89 20.02
C PHE A 200 24.32 -7.88 18.89
N MET A 201 24.80 -9.12 19.04
CA MET A 201 24.52 -10.21 18.10
C MET A 201 23.67 -11.25 18.81
N ASN A 202 22.41 -11.39 18.38
CA ASN A 202 21.53 -12.41 18.94
C ASN A 202 22.01 -13.82 18.54
N ARG A 203 21.87 -14.80 19.45
CA ARG A 203 22.16 -16.20 19.12
C ARG A 203 21.01 -16.77 18.30
N SER A 204 21.33 -17.29 17.11
CA SER A 204 20.36 -18.03 16.30
C SER A 204 19.92 -19.32 16.99
N PRO A 205 18.62 -19.69 16.97
CA PRO A 205 18.11 -20.97 17.48
C PRO A 205 18.77 -22.20 16.81
N SER A 206 19.38 -22.04 15.64
CA SER A 206 20.05 -23.11 14.88
C SER A 206 21.37 -23.60 15.48
N SER A 207 21.86 -22.99 16.56
CA SER A 207 23.11 -23.36 17.23
C SER A 207 23.02 -24.59 18.16
N ARG A 208 21.86 -25.27 18.23
CA ARG A 208 21.65 -26.49 19.05
C ARG A 208 21.88 -27.84 18.35
N GLN A 209 22.35 -27.88 17.10
CA GLN A 209 22.86 -29.13 16.51
C GLN A 209 24.37 -29.26 16.77
N LEU A 210 24.71 -29.56 18.01
CA LEU A 210 25.99 -30.20 18.31
C LEU A 210 25.99 -31.57 17.63
N LYS A 211 26.81 -31.70 16.58
CA LYS A 211 27.32 -33.00 16.12
C LYS A 211 27.88 -33.72 17.34
N LYS A 212 27.19 -34.75 17.81
CA LYS A 212 27.85 -35.87 18.50
C LYS A 212 28.37 -36.79 17.39
N TYR A 213 29.68 -37.02 17.44
CA TYR A 213 30.42 -37.96 16.61
C TYR A 213 29.80 -39.36 16.63
#